data_AF-A0A8T7EXK2-F1
#
_entry.id   AF-A0A8T7EXK2-F1
#
_cell.length_a   1.000
_cell.length_b   1.000
_cell.length_c   1.000
_cell.angle_alpha   90.00
_cell.angle_beta   90.00
_cell.angle_gamma   90.00
#
_symmetry.space_group_name_H-M   'P 1'
#
loop_
_entity.id
_entity.type
_entity.pdbx_description
1 polymer ?
#
loop_
_entity_poly.entity_id
_entity_poly.type
_entity_poly.pdbx_seq_one_letter_code
_entity_poly.pdbx_strand_id
1 'polypeptide(L)'
;MRRSIAAVVYADHPTPTPTVAPTPNWARTIGIVSGHRGPGQESSYDPGAVCDDGLRENDINFAVASQVVLALRQRGYSVLLLDEFDPRLQDFQGAALVSIHSNTCKDFGEVISGFLVAKAEAKPIGGPDSRLAECLGTLLWRGDRVRGGAPALPAT
;
A
#
# COMPACT_ATOMS: atom_id res chain seq x y z
N MET A 1 -56.53 51.96 13.63
CA MET A 1 -55.30 51.16 13.69
C MET A 1 -55.46 49.94 12.79
N ARG A 2 -54.73 49.85 11.67
CA ARG A 2 -54.75 48.66 10.79
C ARG A 2 -53.52 47.80 11.13
N ARG A 3 -53.74 46.61 11.68
CA ARG A 3 -52.67 45.62 11.88
C ARG A 3 -52.54 44.78 10.62
N SER A 4 -51.47 45.02 9.86
CA SER A 4 -51.09 44.17 8.74
C SER A 4 -50.47 42.89 9.27
N ILE A 5 -51.04 41.73 8.92
CA ILE A 5 -50.46 40.42 9.20
C ILE A 5 -49.58 40.08 8.01
N ALA A 6 -48.25 40.07 8.20
CA ALA A 6 -47.33 39.53 7.22
C ALA A 6 -47.34 38.00 7.35
N ALA A 7 -47.84 37.32 6.32
CA ALA A 7 -47.73 35.86 6.24
C ALA A 7 -46.29 35.49 5.89
N VAL A 8 -45.60 34.81 6.80
CA VAL A 8 -44.29 34.21 6.54
C VAL A 8 -44.54 32.88 5.85
N VAL A 9 -44.19 32.80 4.56
CA VAL A 9 -44.21 31.55 3.80
C VAL A 9 -42.88 30.84 4.07
N TYR A 10 -42.91 29.80 4.89
CA TYR A 10 -41.80 28.86 5.00
C TYR A 10 -41.82 27.97 3.75
N ALA A 11 -40.85 28.18 2.86
CA ALA A 11 -40.59 27.24 1.78
C ALA A 11 -39.88 26.02 2.38
N ASP A 12 -40.59 24.90 2.42
CA ASP A 12 -40.05 23.61 2.84
C ASP A 12 -39.16 23.09 1.70
N HIS A 13 -37.88 23.49 1.70
CA HIS A 13 -36.91 23.01 0.73
C HIS A 13 -36.47 21.60 1.14
N PRO A 14 -36.67 20.57 0.29
CA PRO A 14 -36.21 19.24 0.62
C PRO A 14 -34.69 19.24 0.76
N THR A 15 -34.20 18.87 1.93
CA THR A 15 -32.77 18.66 2.17
C THR A 15 -32.30 17.51 1.27
N PRO A 16 -31.32 17.72 0.38
CA PRO A 16 -30.83 16.65 -0.49
C PRO A 16 -30.28 15.51 0.38
N THR A 17 -30.80 14.30 0.17
CA THR A 17 -30.29 13.11 0.83
C THR A 17 -28.89 12.81 0.29
N PRO A 18 -27.86 12.66 1.14
CA PRO A 18 -26.51 12.38 0.67
C PRO A 18 -26.50 11.04 -0.06
N THR A 19 -26.18 11.08 -1.35
CA THR A 19 -25.95 9.87 -2.15
C THR A 19 -24.53 9.39 -1.85
N VAL A 20 -24.38 8.14 -1.42
CA VAL A 20 -23.07 7.51 -1.23
C VAL A 20 -22.44 7.29 -2.62
N ALA A 21 -21.68 8.27 -3.08
CA ALA A 21 -20.85 8.13 -4.27
C ALA A 21 -19.55 7.38 -3.90
N PRO A 22 -19.04 6.49 -4.76
CA PRO A 22 -17.75 5.85 -4.51
C PRO A 22 -16.66 6.90 -4.46
N THR A 23 -15.80 6.82 -3.44
CA THR A 23 -14.65 7.73 -3.31
C THR A 23 -13.79 7.63 -4.57
N PRO A 24 -13.59 8.74 -5.30
CA PRO A 24 -12.82 8.71 -6.54
C PRO A 24 -11.35 8.37 -6.23
N ASN A 25 -10.65 7.78 -7.20
CA ASN A 25 -9.28 7.28 -6.99
C ASN A 25 -8.31 8.37 -6.50
N TRP A 26 -8.45 9.60 -6.98
CA TRP A 26 -7.58 10.72 -6.60
C TRP A 26 -7.75 11.11 -5.13
N ALA A 27 -8.91 10.81 -4.53
CA ALA A 27 -9.16 11.03 -3.11
C ALA A 27 -8.68 9.88 -2.22
N ARG A 28 -8.13 8.80 -2.81
CA ARG A 28 -7.55 7.66 -2.08
C ARG A 28 -6.03 7.79 -2.05
N THR A 29 -5.49 8.16 -0.90
CA THR A 29 -4.05 8.21 -0.67
C THR A 29 -3.50 6.81 -0.40
N ILE A 30 -2.46 6.40 -1.12
CA ILE A 30 -1.74 5.14 -0.91
C ILE A 30 -0.29 5.46 -0.56
N GLY A 31 0.22 4.92 0.53
CA GLY A 31 1.64 4.98 0.89
C GLY A 31 2.37 3.74 0.36
N ILE A 32 3.47 3.93 -0.36
CA ILE A 32 4.39 2.87 -0.77
C ILE A 32 5.73 3.15 -0.09
N VAL A 33 6.13 2.25 0.80
CA VAL A 33 7.42 2.32 1.50
C VAL A 33 8.45 1.52 0.71
N SER A 34 9.59 2.16 0.44
CA SER A 34 10.76 1.49 -0.11
C SER A 34 11.64 1.04 1.05
N GLY A 35 11.70 -0.27 1.30
CA GLY A 35 12.54 -0.84 2.35
C GLY A 35 14.01 -0.48 2.19
N HIS A 36 14.71 -0.26 3.30
CA HIS A 36 16.09 0.19 3.41
C HIS A 36 16.40 1.55 2.76
N ARG A 37 15.39 2.26 2.23
CA ARG A 37 15.61 3.59 1.66
C ARG A 37 15.58 4.66 2.75
N GLY A 38 16.52 5.59 2.64
CA GLY A 38 16.66 6.72 3.56
C GLY A 38 17.63 6.42 4.70
N PRO A 39 17.62 7.25 5.76
CA PRO A 39 18.31 6.92 7.00
C PRO A 39 17.64 5.69 7.62
N GLY A 40 18.44 4.71 8.04
CA GLY A 40 17.98 3.55 8.79
C GLY A 40 17.51 3.90 10.20
N GLN A 41 17.12 2.89 10.97
CA GLN A 41 16.45 3.02 12.28
C GLN A 41 17.24 3.87 13.30
N GLU A 42 18.55 4.02 13.11
CA GLU A 42 19.47 4.81 13.95
C GLU A 42 20.13 5.98 13.18
N SER A 43 19.48 6.49 12.14
CA SER A 43 20.04 7.51 11.21
C SER A 43 21.33 7.10 10.48
N SER A 44 21.69 5.81 10.53
CA SER A 44 22.79 5.22 9.78
C SER A 44 22.34 4.83 8.37
N TYR A 45 23.27 4.78 7.42
CA TYR A 45 22.96 4.20 6.11
C TYR A 45 22.65 2.70 6.26
N ASP A 46 21.54 2.27 5.67
CA ASP A 46 21.12 0.87 5.65
C ASP A 46 21.00 0.38 4.18
N PRO A 47 21.89 -0.49 3.70
CA PRO A 47 21.76 -1.07 2.37
C PRO A 47 20.76 -2.23 2.29
N GLY A 48 20.29 -2.73 3.44
CA GLY A 48 19.65 -4.04 3.56
C GLY A 48 20.63 -5.17 3.24
N ALA A 49 20.13 -6.29 2.70
CA ALA A 49 20.99 -7.35 2.19
C ALA A 49 21.91 -6.85 1.05
N VAL A 50 23.17 -7.31 1.04
CA VAL A 50 24.14 -7.04 -0.03
C VAL A 50 24.65 -8.36 -0.57
N CYS A 51 24.57 -8.53 -1.88
CA CYS A 51 24.98 -9.75 -2.59
C CYS A 51 26.45 -9.73 -2.97
N ASP A 52 26.98 -10.90 -3.36
CA ASP A 52 28.40 -11.05 -3.73
C ASP A 52 28.82 -10.18 -4.93
N ASP A 53 27.87 -9.82 -5.79
CA ASP A 53 28.06 -8.91 -6.93
C ASP A 53 27.88 -7.42 -6.57
N GLY A 54 27.62 -7.12 -5.31
CA GLY A 54 27.38 -5.77 -4.80
C GLY A 54 25.95 -5.26 -5.01
N LEU A 55 25.01 -6.08 -5.50
CA LEU A 55 23.60 -5.73 -5.57
C LEU A 55 23.04 -5.55 -4.15
N ARG A 56 22.38 -4.42 -3.90
CA ARG A 56 21.82 -4.08 -2.60
C ARG A 56 20.30 -4.18 -2.61
N GLU A 57 19.75 -4.66 -1.52
CA GLU A 57 18.31 -4.76 -1.30
C GLU A 57 17.62 -3.41 -1.47
N ASN A 58 18.20 -2.34 -0.91
CA ASN A 58 17.71 -0.96 -1.07
C ASN A 58 17.54 -0.56 -2.54
N ASP A 59 18.48 -0.91 -3.42
CA ASP A 59 18.41 -0.57 -4.85
C ASP A 59 17.25 -1.29 -5.55
N ILE A 60 17.03 -2.57 -5.23
CA ILE A 60 15.91 -3.38 -5.75
C ILE A 60 14.59 -2.80 -5.24
N ASN A 61 14.48 -2.57 -3.93
CA ASN A 61 13.29 -2.05 -3.28
C ASN A 61 12.88 -0.72 -3.89
N PHE A 62 13.82 0.20 -4.08
CA PHE A 62 13.54 1.51 -4.65
C PHE A 62 13.11 1.43 -6.11
N ALA A 63 13.75 0.58 -6.92
CA ALA A 63 13.37 0.38 -8.31
C ALA A 63 11.93 -0.16 -8.43
N VAL A 64 11.59 -1.20 -7.66
CA VAL A 64 10.25 -1.79 -7.67
C VAL A 64 9.20 -0.83 -7.12
N ALA A 65 9.46 -0.19 -5.97
CA ALA A 65 8.55 0.77 -5.36
C ALA A 65 8.26 1.96 -6.29
N SER A 66 9.28 2.47 -6.99
CA SER A 66 9.11 3.55 -7.96
C SER A 66 8.19 3.17 -9.12
N GLN A 67 8.31 1.93 -9.63
CA GLN A 67 7.43 1.43 -10.68
C GLN A 67 5.99 1.24 -10.18
N VAL A 68 5.79 0.73 -8.96
CA VAL A 68 4.46 0.59 -8.34
C VAL A 68 3.80 1.95 -8.18
N VAL A 69 4.54 2.95 -7.67
CA VAL A 69 4.07 4.33 -7.52
C VAL A 69 3.64 4.91 -8.86
N LEU A 70 4.47 4.78 -9.89
CA LEU A 70 4.14 5.25 -11.24
C LEU A 70 2.86 4.59 -11.77
N ALA A 71 2.77 3.27 -11.67
CA ALA A 71 1.63 2.50 -12.17
C ALA A 71 0.33 2.79 -11.43
N LEU A 72 0.38 3.10 -10.13
CA LEU A 72 -0.80 3.51 -9.36
C LEU A 72 -1.22 4.96 -9.68
N ARG A 73 -0.26 5.88 -9.83
CA ARG A 73 -0.54 7.26 -10.25
C ARG A 73 -1.17 7.32 -11.64
N GLN A 74 -0.70 6.49 -12.58
CA GLN A 74 -1.31 6.35 -13.91
C GLN A 74 -2.77 5.89 -13.87
N ARG A 75 -3.21 5.23 -12.79
CA ARG A 75 -4.61 4.83 -12.55
C ARG A 75 -5.41 5.88 -11.77
N GLY A 76 -4.83 7.06 -11.55
CA GLY A 76 -5.48 8.20 -10.91
C GLY A 76 -5.48 8.17 -9.38
N TYR A 77 -4.67 7.31 -8.74
CA TYR A 77 -4.51 7.32 -7.28
C TYR A 77 -3.55 8.42 -6.83
N SER A 78 -3.80 8.96 -5.63
CA SER A 78 -2.81 9.78 -4.91
C SER A 78 -1.81 8.85 -4.23
N VAL A 79 -0.54 8.86 -4.64
CA VAL A 79 0.45 7.88 -4.15
C VAL A 79 1.69 8.59 -3.63
N LEU A 80 2.10 8.22 -2.42
CA LEU A 80 3.31 8.71 -1.76
C LEU A 80 4.37 7.62 -1.80
N LEU A 81 5.57 7.98 -2.29
CA LEU A 81 6.78 7.17 -2.11
C LEU A 81 7.44 7.61 -0.80
N LEU A 82 7.60 6.67 0.11
CA LEU A 82 8.07 6.89 1.48
C LEU A 82 9.39 6.14 1.69
N ASP A 83 10.28 6.73 2.48
CA ASP A 83 11.47 6.05 3.04
C ASP A 83 11.02 5.03 4.10
N GLU A 84 11.88 4.08 4.47
CA GLU A 84 11.52 3.04 5.45
C GLU A 84 11.10 3.62 6.80
N PHE A 85 11.82 4.65 7.24
CA PHE A 85 11.56 5.38 8.47
C PHE A 85 11.12 6.82 8.18
N ASP A 86 10.35 7.00 7.11
CA ASP A 86 9.85 8.33 6.73
C ASP A 86 9.04 8.96 7.87
N PRO A 87 9.32 10.21 8.27
CA PRO A 87 8.58 10.87 9.36
C PRO A 87 7.08 11.00 9.07
N ARG A 88 6.67 10.93 7.79
CA ARG A 88 5.26 10.95 7.37
C ARG A 88 4.51 9.65 7.70
N LEU A 89 5.21 8.59 8.12
CA LEU A 89 4.59 7.34 8.55
C LEU A 89 3.89 7.49 9.91
N GLN A 90 4.35 8.42 10.74
CA GLN A 90 3.70 8.72 12.01
C GLN A 90 2.27 9.20 11.74
N ASP A 91 1.31 8.48 12.31
CA ASP A 91 -0.13 8.71 12.14
C ASP A 91 -0.62 8.74 10.69
N PHE A 92 0.10 8.06 9.78
CA PHE A 92 -0.25 8.00 8.37
C PHE A 92 -1.71 7.58 8.16
N GLN A 93 -2.48 8.43 7.47
CA GLN A 93 -3.85 8.17 7.08
C GLN A 93 -3.94 7.98 5.56
N GLY A 94 -4.34 6.79 5.14
CA GLY A 94 -4.49 6.45 3.73
C GLY A 94 -5.40 5.25 3.53
N ALA A 95 -5.77 5.01 2.27
CA ALA A 95 -6.53 3.84 1.86
C ALA A 95 -5.71 2.54 1.98
N ALA A 96 -4.39 2.62 1.83
CA ALA A 96 -3.45 1.52 2.04
C ALA A 96 -2.04 2.06 2.32
N LEU A 97 -1.25 1.27 3.03
CA LEU A 97 0.18 1.44 3.21
C LEU A 97 0.84 0.08 2.91
N VAL A 98 1.80 0.05 1.99
CA VAL A 98 2.48 -1.19 1.57
C VAL A 98 3.98 -0.95 1.62
N SER A 99 4.70 -1.77 2.39
CA SER A 99 6.16 -1.81 2.34
C SER A 99 6.65 -2.89 1.39
N ILE A 100 7.67 -2.55 0.60
CA ILE A 100 8.29 -3.45 -0.37
C ILE A 100 9.72 -3.70 0.07
N HIS A 101 10.01 -4.97 0.32
CA HIS A 101 11.34 -5.49 0.63
C HIS A 101 11.63 -6.68 -0.29
N SER A 102 12.87 -6.80 -0.74
CA SER A 102 13.44 -8.03 -1.25
C SER A 102 14.13 -8.76 -0.10
N ASN A 103 14.18 -10.08 -0.15
CA ASN A 103 14.86 -10.83 0.90
C ASN A 103 16.38 -10.86 0.62
N THR A 104 17.09 -11.61 1.42
CA THR A 104 18.50 -11.90 1.25
C THR A 104 18.82 -12.72 -0.01
N CYS A 105 20.03 -12.55 -0.52
CA CYS A 105 20.68 -13.40 -1.53
C CYS A 105 21.69 -14.38 -0.92
N LYS A 106 21.64 -14.56 0.41
CA LYS A 106 22.46 -15.56 1.10
C LYS A 106 22.23 -16.95 0.51
N ASP A 107 23.31 -17.68 0.27
CA ASP A 107 23.26 -19.10 -0.07
C ASP A 107 22.91 -19.93 1.17
N PHE A 108 21.85 -20.71 1.08
CA PHE A 108 21.40 -21.64 2.12
C PHE A 108 21.73 -23.11 1.78
N GLY A 109 22.45 -23.37 0.69
CA GLY A 109 22.71 -24.72 0.17
C GLY A 109 21.54 -25.28 -0.65
N GLU A 110 20.51 -24.47 -0.90
CA GLU A 110 19.35 -24.78 -1.72
C GLU A 110 18.79 -23.51 -2.39
N VAL A 111 18.07 -23.70 -3.50
CA VAL A 111 17.45 -22.58 -4.22
C VAL A 111 16.19 -22.13 -3.48
N ILE A 112 16.31 -21.02 -2.75
CA ILE A 112 15.19 -20.35 -2.10
C ILE A 112 14.72 -19.20 -3.00
N SER A 113 13.48 -19.27 -3.46
CA SER A 113 12.85 -18.22 -4.27
C SER A 113 11.36 -18.12 -3.97
N GLY A 114 10.75 -17.00 -4.36
CA GLY A 114 9.33 -16.74 -4.14
C GLY A 114 9.11 -15.38 -3.48
N PHE A 115 7.98 -15.26 -2.80
CA PHE A 115 7.59 -14.02 -2.13
C PHE A 115 6.97 -14.34 -0.75
N LEU A 116 7.04 -13.35 0.14
CA LEU A 116 6.36 -13.36 1.42
C LEU A 116 5.43 -12.14 1.46
N VAL A 117 4.23 -12.32 2.00
CA VAL A 117 3.31 -11.21 2.28
C VAL A 117 2.92 -11.27 3.74
N ALA A 118 3.14 -10.16 4.45
CA ALA A 118 2.80 -10.03 5.86
C ALA A 118 1.88 -8.83 6.06
N LYS A 119 1.15 -8.85 7.18
CA LYS A 119 0.46 -7.67 7.74
C LYS A 119 1.09 -7.33 9.08
N ALA A 120 0.88 -6.09 9.54
CA ALA A 120 1.25 -5.72 10.89
C ALA A 120 0.56 -6.65 11.92
N GLU A 121 1.34 -7.14 12.89
CA GLU A 121 0.86 -8.10 13.89
C GLU A 121 -0.26 -7.51 14.74
N ALA A 122 -0.11 -6.25 15.17
CA ALA A 122 -1.09 -5.51 15.97
C ALA A 122 -2.46 -5.32 15.31
N LYS A 123 -2.59 -5.60 14.00
CA LYS A 123 -3.87 -5.48 13.27
C LYS A 123 -4.75 -6.72 13.46
N PRO A 124 -6.07 -6.57 13.62
CA PRO A 124 -6.98 -7.70 13.78
C PRO A 124 -6.92 -8.70 12.62
N ILE A 125 -7.05 -9.98 12.94
CA ILE A 125 -7.22 -11.05 11.94
C ILE A 125 -8.56 -10.86 11.23
N GLY A 126 -8.59 -11.04 9.90
CA GLY A 126 -9.79 -10.85 9.07
C GLY A 126 -10.13 -9.38 8.80
N GLY A 127 -9.35 -8.44 9.36
CA GLY A 127 -9.46 -7.01 9.11
C GLY A 127 -9.06 -6.61 7.69
N PRO A 128 -9.15 -5.30 7.36
CA PRO A 128 -8.73 -4.77 6.06
C PRO A 128 -7.29 -5.18 5.67
N ASP A 129 -6.37 -5.17 6.63
CA ASP A 129 -4.96 -5.54 6.42
C ASP A 129 -4.80 -7.03 6.04
N SER A 130 -5.55 -7.95 6.69
CA SER A 130 -5.58 -9.37 6.31
C SER A 130 -6.07 -9.55 4.88
N ARG A 131 -7.17 -8.90 4.51
CA ARG A 131 -7.73 -9.00 3.15
C ARG A 131 -6.78 -8.45 2.10
N LEU A 132 -6.06 -7.36 2.41
CA LEU A 132 -5.05 -6.81 1.52
C LEU A 132 -3.88 -7.79 1.33
N ALA A 133 -3.34 -8.35 2.42
CA ALA A 133 -2.25 -9.31 2.36
C ALA A 133 -2.63 -10.57 1.57
N GLU A 134 -3.81 -11.13 1.81
CA GLU A 134 -4.35 -12.29 1.07
C GLU A 134 -4.54 -11.99 -0.42
N CYS A 135 -5.04 -10.79 -0.75
CA CYS A 135 -5.22 -10.36 -2.13
C CYS A 135 -3.87 -10.23 -2.87
N LEU A 136 -2.88 -9.58 -2.25
CA LEU A 136 -1.54 -9.46 -2.81
C LEU A 136 -0.90 -10.82 -3.02
N GLY A 137 -0.95 -11.71 -2.02
CA GLY A 137 -0.41 -13.07 -2.13
C GLY A 137 -1.05 -13.85 -3.27
N THR A 138 -2.38 -13.76 -3.42
CA THR A 138 -3.11 -14.40 -4.53
C THR A 138 -2.68 -13.86 -5.89
N LEU A 139 -2.49 -12.55 -6.02
CA LEU A 139 -2.11 -11.93 -7.30
C LEU A 139 -0.65 -12.21 -7.68
N LEU A 140 0.26 -12.18 -6.71
CA LEU A 140 1.67 -12.51 -6.92
C LEU A 140 1.83 -13.96 -7.36
N TRP A 141 1.14 -14.89 -6.68
CA TRP A 141 1.11 -16.30 -7.06
C TRP A 141 0.62 -16.53 -8.49
N ARG A 142 -0.46 -15.84 -8.89
CA ARG A 142 -0.99 -15.93 -10.26
C ARG A 142 0.00 -15.38 -11.28
N GLY A 143 0.65 -14.25 -10.97
CA GLY A 143 1.65 -13.64 -11.86
C GLY A 143 2.87 -14.53 -12.06
N ASP A 144 3.31 -15.21 -11.00
CA ASP A 144 4.43 -16.14 -11.05
C ASP A 144 4.15 -17.34 -11.95
N ARG A 145 2.97 -17.97 -11.84
CA ARG A 145 2.56 -19.07 -12.75
C ARG A 145 2.47 -18.68 -14.22
N VAL A 146 2.09 -17.44 -14.51
CA VAL A 146 2.02 -16.95 -15.90
C VAL A 146 3.43 -16.76 -16.49
N ARG A 147 4.44 -16.54 -15.65
CA ARG A 147 5.84 -16.30 -16.05
C ARG A 147 6.74 -17.54 -15.92
N GLY A 148 6.37 -18.52 -15.08
CA GLY A 148 7.11 -19.76 -14.85
C GLY A 148 6.19 -20.98 -14.86
N GLY A 149 6.43 -21.90 -15.80
CA GLY A 149 5.65 -23.14 -15.98
C GLY A 149 6.03 -24.26 -15.00
N ALA A 150 5.62 -24.18 -13.73
CA ALA A 150 5.66 -25.33 -12.81
C ALA A 150 4.47 -25.34 -11.81
N PRO A 151 3.95 -26.53 -11.41
CA PRO A 151 2.68 -26.66 -10.70
C PRO A 151 2.78 -26.54 -9.17
N ALA A 152 1.58 -26.41 -8.58
CA ALA A 152 1.22 -26.07 -7.20
C ALA A 152 1.80 -26.94 -6.07
N LEU A 153 1.79 -26.37 -4.87
CA LEU A 153 1.23 -27.04 -3.69
C LEU A 153 -0.03 -26.29 -3.22
N PRO A 154 -1.16 -26.97 -2.94
CA PRO A 154 -2.24 -26.39 -2.17
C PRO A 154 -1.87 -26.36 -0.68
N ALA A 155 -2.15 -25.25 0.00
CA ALA A 155 -2.16 -25.21 1.44
C ALA A 155 -3.33 -26.07 1.96
N THR A 156 -3.02 -27.06 2.78
CA THR A 156 -3.97 -27.71 3.70
C THR A 156 -4.20 -26.82 4.91
#